data_AF-A0A9N9LX17-F1
#
_entry.id   AF-A0A9N9LX17-F1
#
_cell.length_a   1.000
_cell.length_b   1.000
_cell.length_c   1.000
_cell.angle_alpha   90.00
_cell.angle_beta   90.00
_cell.angle_gamma   90.00
#
_symmetry.space_group_name_H-M   'P 1'
#
loop_
_entity.id
_entity.type
_entity.pdbx_description
1 polymer ?
#
loop_
_entity_poly.entity_id
_entity_poly.type
_entity_poly.pdbx_seq_one_letter_code
_entity_poly.pdbx_strand_id
1 'polypeptide(L)'
;MHRLSLLSLAILPFLTQTHAQAQLQNPLPPIKDPQGKTCIVHALRNQTDDAPQILKAFETCNHGGVVDEVYWIATRLNPVVEDVEVRWRGVWVFSDDLDYWRTNSYPITFQNHATNFILTGTRIAINGYGIGGINGNGNAWYNAEEAVTRVGRPMPFNLWNYILKESKKLSLNRLLKTRGEVTNLLFENFLIHGSNAGPSITQNNGNNGSFAGTSKMQISDVTFRNFHRYTQGGKGNQTASVSCSRVHPCYGIAFDDVRLASAPNASEIAPQGRCEYVADKGVVGLAGAGC
;
A
#
# COMPACT_ATOMS: atom_id res chain seq x y z
N MET A 1 71.11 26.82 28.59
CA MET A 1 70.89 25.50 29.20
C MET A 1 69.48 25.04 28.87
N HIS A 2 69.34 23.86 28.25
CA HIS A 2 68.20 22.91 28.34
C HIS A 2 66.79 23.39 27.90
N ARG A 3 66.00 22.70 27.07
CA ARG A 3 65.99 21.33 26.54
C ARG A 3 65.11 21.33 25.27
N LEU A 4 65.55 20.62 24.23
CA LEU A 4 64.68 20.09 23.18
C LEU A 4 63.81 18.98 23.77
N SER A 5 62.52 18.95 23.45
CA SER A 5 61.70 17.73 23.55
C SER A 5 60.90 17.58 22.26
N LEU A 6 61.30 16.60 21.45
CA LEU A 6 60.49 16.00 20.41
C LEU A 6 59.29 15.31 21.06
N LEU A 7 58.09 15.52 20.54
CA LEU A 7 57.03 14.52 20.64
C LEU A 7 56.29 14.36 19.30
N SER A 8 56.18 13.08 18.97
CA SER A 8 55.72 12.40 17.76
C SER A 8 54.46 12.88 17.06
N LEU A 9 54.52 12.80 15.73
CA LEU A 9 53.42 12.58 14.80
C LEU A 9 52.43 11.52 15.30
N ALA A 10 51.15 11.85 15.30
CA ALA A 10 50.07 10.92 15.00
C ALA A 10 49.07 11.65 14.10
N ILE A 11 49.32 11.60 12.79
CA ILE A 11 48.31 11.93 11.78
C ILE A 11 47.33 10.77 11.79
N LEU A 12 46.21 10.91 12.50
CA LEU A 12 45.05 10.07 12.30
C LEU A 12 44.48 10.42 10.92
N PRO A 13 44.45 9.49 9.95
CA PRO A 13 43.54 9.67 8.83
C PRO A 13 42.14 9.58 9.44
N PHE A 14 41.45 10.71 9.56
CA PHE A 14 39.99 10.67 9.63
C PHE A 14 39.55 10.03 8.33
N LEU A 15 39.34 8.72 8.39
CA LEU A 15 38.57 7.96 7.43
C LEU A 15 37.30 8.78 7.19
N THR A 16 37.23 9.34 6.00
CA THR A 16 36.03 9.91 5.42
C THR A 16 34.97 8.83 5.49
N GLN A 17 34.13 8.85 6.52
CA GLN A 17 32.82 8.22 6.45
C GLN A 17 32.01 9.09 5.49
N THR A 18 32.20 8.81 4.20
CA THR A 18 31.16 8.99 3.21
C THR A 18 29.96 8.24 3.75
N HIS A 19 29.09 8.97 4.45
CA HIS A 19 27.70 8.57 4.55
C HIS A 19 27.23 8.60 3.11
N ALA A 20 27.32 7.44 2.45
CA ALA A 20 26.47 7.16 1.31
C ALA A 20 25.06 7.29 1.87
N GLN A 21 24.52 8.51 1.82
CA GLN A 21 23.11 8.73 1.85
C GLN A 21 22.61 7.90 0.69
N ALA A 22 22.11 6.70 0.98
CA ALA A 22 21.27 5.97 0.04
C ALA A 22 20.18 6.96 -0.30
N GLN A 23 20.31 7.60 -1.46
CA GLN A 23 19.40 8.64 -1.87
C GLN A 23 18.03 8.00 -1.88
N LEU A 24 17.10 8.58 -1.13
CA LEU A 24 15.68 8.26 -1.15
C LEU A 24 15.13 8.75 -2.49
N GLN A 25 15.60 8.16 -3.58
CA GLN A 25 15.18 8.46 -4.94
C GLN A 25 14.43 7.26 -5.46
N ASN A 26 13.11 7.30 -5.25
CA ASN A 26 12.22 6.97 -6.34
C ASN A 26 11.29 8.18 -6.52
N PRO A 27 11.76 9.30 -7.12
CA PRO A 27 10.80 10.10 -7.85
C PRO A 27 10.16 9.12 -8.84
N LEU A 28 8.84 8.89 -8.72
CA LEU A 28 8.08 8.21 -9.76
C LEU A 28 8.61 8.77 -11.08
N PRO A 29 9.04 7.92 -12.05
CA PRO A 29 9.42 8.45 -13.35
C PRO A 29 8.27 9.36 -13.78
N PRO A 30 8.54 10.64 -14.11
CA PRO A 30 7.48 11.55 -14.53
C PRO A 30 6.74 10.82 -15.64
N ILE A 31 5.42 10.64 -15.49
CA ILE A 31 4.60 9.95 -16.47
C ILE A 31 4.76 10.76 -17.75
N LYS A 32 5.65 10.28 -18.61
CA LYS A 32 5.97 10.88 -19.89
C LYS A 32 4.87 10.41 -20.83
N ASP A 33 3.76 11.14 -20.87
CA ASP A 33 3.12 11.28 -22.17
C ASP A 33 2.31 12.58 -22.35
N PRO A 34 2.82 13.54 -23.16
CA PRO A 34 2.01 14.62 -23.73
C PRO A 34 0.90 14.15 -24.71
N GLN A 35 0.80 12.85 -25.01
CA GLN A 35 -0.12 12.23 -25.98
C GLN A 35 -1.12 11.23 -25.34
N GLY A 36 -1.07 11.03 -24.02
CA GLY A 36 -1.92 10.05 -23.32
C GLY A 36 -3.41 10.44 -23.30
N LYS A 37 -4.30 9.45 -23.48
CA LYS A 37 -5.76 9.67 -23.42
C LYS A 37 -6.18 9.95 -21.97
N THR A 38 -7.02 10.97 -21.76
CA THR A 38 -7.63 11.23 -20.46
C THR A 38 -9.08 10.77 -20.47
N CYS A 39 -9.44 9.87 -19.56
CA CYS A 39 -10.81 9.45 -19.31
C CYS A 39 -11.30 10.12 -18.04
N ILE A 40 -12.41 10.85 -18.15
CA ILE A 40 -13.14 11.36 -16.98
C ILE A 40 -14.36 10.46 -16.81
N VAL A 41 -14.47 9.81 -15.66
CA VAL A 41 -15.62 8.97 -15.33
C VAL A 41 -16.57 9.82 -14.50
N HIS A 42 -17.84 9.92 -14.90
CA HIS A 42 -18.83 10.68 -14.14
C HIS A 42 -19.74 9.75 -13.37
N ALA A 43 -19.93 10.00 -12.08
CA ALA A 43 -20.71 9.11 -11.24
C ALA A 43 -22.17 9.03 -11.73
N LEU A 44 -22.72 7.82 -11.80
CA LEU A 44 -24.12 7.56 -12.18
C LEU A 44 -25.12 8.07 -11.13
N ARG A 45 -24.64 8.24 -9.87
CA ARG A 45 -25.41 8.71 -8.71
C ARG A 45 -26.51 7.73 -8.28
N ASN A 46 -27.25 8.11 -7.22
CA ASN A 46 -28.36 7.33 -6.66
C ASN A 46 -28.01 5.86 -6.35
N GLN A 47 -26.78 5.61 -5.87
CA GLN A 47 -26.28 4.26 -5.58
C GLN A 47 -26.35 3.30 -6.80
N THR A 48 -26.21 3.84 -8.01
CA THR A 48 -26.09 3.04 -9.23
C THR A 48 -24.65 2.54 -9.37
N ASP A 49 -24.47 1.29 -9.79
CA ASP A 49 -23.14 0.67 -9.89
C ASP A 49 -22.25 1.35 -10.95
N ASP A 50 -21.22 2.06 -10.48
CA ASP A 50 -20.22 2.75 -11.30
C ASP A 50 -19.09 1.81 -11.76
N ALA A 51 -18.98 0.60 -11.22
CA ALA A 51 -17.87 -0.31 -11.53
C ALA A 51 -17.70 -0.61 -13.04
N PRO A 52 -18.76 -0.85 -13.84
CA PRO A 52 -18.61 -1.14 -15.27
C PRO A 52 -18.00 0.02 -16.07
N GLN A 53 -18.38 1.26 -15.77
CA GLN A 53 -17.86 2.44 -16.46
C GLN A 53 -16.42 2.78 -16.04
N ILE A 54 -16.07 2.53 -14.78
CA ILE A 54 -14.68 2.63 -14.29
C ILE A 54 -13.79 1.61 -15.00
N LEU A 55 -14.21 0.35 -15.09
CA LEU A 55 -13.48 -0.68 -15.84
C LEU A 55 -13.33 -0.29 -17.31
N LYS A 56 -14.36 0.30 -17.91
CA LYS A 56 -14.31 0.76 -19.30
C LYS A 56 -13.30 1.89 -19.49
N ALA A 57 -13.20 2.80 -18.54
CA ALA A 57 -12.21 3.88 -18.58
C ALA A 57 -10.78 3.36 -18.45
N PHE A 58 -10.53 2.42 -17.52
CA PHE A 58 -9.23 1.76 -17.41
C PHE A 58 -8.84 1.02 -18.69
N GLU A 59 -9.79 0.36 -19.36
CA GLU A 59 -9.55 -0.29 -20.65
C GLU A 59 -9.24 0.74 -21.75
N THR A 60 -9.98 1.86 -21.79
CA THR A 60 -9.92 2.83 -22.90
C THR A 60 -8.75 3.80 -22.79
N CYS A 61 -8.38 4.20 -21.57
CA CYS A 61 -7.33 5.17 -21.26
C CYS A 61 -6.08 4.52 -20.65
N ASN A 62 -5.91 3.22 -20.84
CA ASN A 62 -4.64 2.57 -20.59
C ASN A 62 -3.52 3.30 -21.37
N HIS A 63 -2.36 3.53 -20.76
CA HIS A 63 -1.33 4.48 -21.23
C HIS A 63 -1.76 5.97 -21.18
N GLY A 64 -2.52 6.35 -20.15
CA GLY A 64 -3.14 7.66 -20.04
C GLY A 64 -3.58 7.99 -18.61
N GLY A 65 -4.50 8.95 -18.47
CA GLY A 65 -5.00 9.40 -17.18
C GLY A 65 -6.45 9.00 -16.95
N VAL A 66 -6.80 8.58 -15.74
CA VAL A 66 -8.19 8.39 -15.29
C VAL A 66 -8.50 9.42 -14.21
N VAL A 67 -9.57 10.20 -14.36
CA VAL A 67 -10.01 11.18 -13.35
C VAL A 67 -11.31 10.71 -12.72
N ASP A 68 -11.31 10.64 -11.39
CA ASP A 68 -12.40 10.02 -10.64
C ASP A 68 -13.15 10.98 -9.72
N GLU A 69 -14.45 10.72 -9.53
CA GLU A 69 -15.37 11.38 -8.60
C GLU A 69 -15.69 10.46 -7.38
N VAL A 70 -16.80 10.74 -6.68
CA VAL A 70 -17.38 9.85 -5.67
C VAL A 70 -18.23 8.80 -6.38
N TYR A 71 -17.94 7.52 -6.19
CA TYR A 71 -18.64 6.41 -6.87
C TYR A 71 -19.33 5.46 -5.90
N TRP A 72 -20.37 4.80 -6.39
CA TRP A 72 -20.97 3.64 -5.74
C TRP A 72 -20.53 2.36 -6.48
N ILE A 73 -19.81 1.50 -5.78
CA ILE A 73 -19.24 0.26 -6.33
C ILE A 73 -20.09 -0.90 -5.83
N ALA A 74 -20.89 -1.51 -6.71
CA ALA A 74 -21.74 -2.66 -6.37
C ALA A 74 -21.29 -3.96 -7.07
N THR A 75 -20.28 -3.90 -7.93
CA THR A 75 -19.64 -5.10 -8.50
C THR A 75 -18.12 -5.05 -8.39
N ARG A 76 -17.48 -6.23 -8.39
CA ARG A 76 -16.02 -6.39 -8.24
C ARG A 76 -15.23 -5.80 -9.42
N LEU A 77 -14.04 -5.28 -9.12
CA LEU A 77 -13.15 -4.58 -10.06
C LEU A 77 -11.82 -5.33 -10.21
N ASN A 78 -11.38 -5.61 -11.45
CA ASN A 78 -10.06 -6.16 -11.73
C ASN A 78 -9.42 -5.58 -13.01
N PRO A 79 -9.14 -4.27 -13.05
CA PRO A 79 -8.42 -3.67 -14.17
C PRO A 79 -6.96 -4.16 -14.24
N VAL A 80 -6.48 -4.32 -15.48
CA VAL A 80 -5.07 -4.56 -15.79
C VAL A 80 -4.57 -3.38 -16.62
N VAL A 81 -3.59 -2.64 -16.10
CA VAL A 81 -3.16 -1.36 -16.67
C VAL A 81 -1.64 -1.28 -16.86
N GLU A 82 -1.19 -0.36 -17.69
CA GLU A 82 0.21 -0.02 -17.92
C GLU A 82 0.31 1.47 -18.21
N ASP A 83 1.25 2.16 -17.55
CA ASP A 83 1.46 3.61 -17.71
C ASP A 83 0.20 4.44 -17.46
N VAL A 84 -0.42 4.28 -16.29
CA VAL A 84 -1.65 5.01 -15.95
C VAL A 84 -1.44 5.94 -14.77
N GLU A 85 -1.95 7.18 -14.89
CA GLU A 85 -2.17 8.08 -13.77
C GLU A 85 -3.65 8.07 -13.35
N VAL A 86 -3.94 7.61 -12.15
CA VAL A 86 -5.28 7.69 -11.55
C VAL A 86 -5.36 8.92 -10.67
N ARG A 87 -6.15 9.91 -11.09
CA ARG A 87 -6.45 11.15 -10.37
C ARG A 87 -7.73 10.96 -9.57
N TRP A 88 -7.56 10.43 -8.37
CA TRP A 88 -8.64 10.01 -7.51
C TRP A 88 -9.17 11.18 -6.67
N ARG A 89 -10.27 11.80 -7.07
CA ARG A 89 -10.80 13.03 -6.44
C ARG A 89 -12.13 12.84 -5.71
N GLY A 90 -12.36 11.66 -5.14
CA GLY A 90 -13.57 11.36 -4.38
C GLY A 90 -13.51 10.02 -3.67
N VAL A 91 -14.58 9.66 -2.96
CA VAL A 91 -14.64 8.41 -2.20
C VAL A 91 -15.37 7.34 -3.01
N TRP A 92 -14.79 6.16 -3.16
CA TRP A 92 -15.48 4.99 -3.69
C TRP A 92 -16.17 4.25 -2.55
N VAL A 93 -17.49 4.26 -2.55
CA VAL A 93 -18.32 3.59 -1.55
C VAL A 93 -18.74 2.24 -2.09
N PHE A 94 -18.26 1.16 -1.47
CA PHE A 94 -18.69 -0.20 -1.82
C PHE A 94 -20.08 -0.46 -1.24
N SER A 95 -20.95 -1.11 -2.01
CA SER A 95 -22.31 -1.43 -1.55
C SER A 95 -22.32 -2.23 -0.25
N ASP A 96 -23.37 -2.05 0.53
CA ASP A 96 -23.64 -2.79 1.77
C ASP A 96 -24.32 -4.15 1.53
N ASP A 97 -24.32 -4.65 0.28
CA ASP A 97 -24.82 -5.98 -0.08
C ASP A 97 -23.83 -7.07 0.33
N LEU A 98 -23.89 -7.46 1.62
CA LEU A 98 -22.96 -8.41 2.21
C LEU A 98 -23.06 -9.80 1.56
N ASP A 99 -24.25 -10.21 1.12
CA ASP A 99 -24.49 -11.53 0.51
C ASP A 99 -23.89 -11.60 -0.90
N TYR A 100 -24.03 -10.54 -1.70
CA TYR A 100 -23.31 -10.40 -2.96
C TYR A 100 -21.81 -10.52 -2.74
N TRP A 101 -21.24 -9.73 -1.82
CA TRP A 101 -19.80 -9.68 -1.60
C TRP A 101 -19.20 -11.00 -1.11
N ARG A 102 -19.93 -11.79 -0.29
CA ARG A 102 -19.46 -13.12 0.14
C ARG A 102 -19.25 -14.09 -1.02
N THR A 103 -20.03 -13.95 -2.08
CA THR A 103 -20.04 -14.90 -3.21
C THR A 103 -19.38 -14.33 -4.47
N ASN A 104 -19.22 -13.00 -4.56
CA ASN A 104 -18.72 -12.28 -5.73
C ASN A 104 -17.46 -11.46 -5.42
N SER A 105 -16.57 -12.00 -4.59
CA SER A 105 -15.23 -11.45 -4.36
C SER A 105 -14.15 -12.25 -5.09
N TYR A 106 -12.96 -11.69 -5.21
CA TYR A 106 -11.78 -12.41 -5.69
C TYR A 106 -11.10 -13.16 -4.53
N PRO A 107 -10.99 -14.50 -4.59
CA PRO A 107 -10.29 -15.25 -3.57
C PRO A 107 -8.78 -15.02 -3.68
N ILE A 108 -8.13 -14.75 -2.55
CA ILE A 108 -6.68 -14.60 -2.46
C ILE A 108 -6.09 -15.99 -2.19
N THR A 109 -5.65 -16.73 -3.19
CA THR A 109 -5.37 -18.19 -3.09
C THR A 109 -4.34 -18.64 -2.03
N PHE A 110 -3.57 -17.71 -1.44
CA PHE A 110 -2.57 -17.98 -0.41
C PHE A 110 -2.94 -17.46 0.99
N GLN A 111 -4.11 -16.85 1.15
CA GLN A 111 -4.70 -16.46 2.43
C GLN A 111 -6.18 -16.88 2.40
N ASN A 112 -6.79 -17.35 3.50
CA ASN A 112 -8.23 -17.64 3.50
C ASN A 112 -9.04 -16.32 3.49
N HIS A 113 -8.94 -15.57 2.40
CA HIS A 113 -9.31 -14.17 2.32
C HIS A 113 -9.81 -13.80 0.92
N ALA A 114 -10.56 -12.71 0.83
CA ALA A 114 -11.15 -12.24 -0.42
C ALA A 114 -11.04 -10.72 -0.58
N THR A 115 -11.13 -10.22 -1.81
CA THR A 115 -11.13 -8.78 -2.09
C THR A 115 -12.08 -8.39 -3.21
N ASN A 116 -12.56 -7.15 -3.16
CA ASN A 116 -13.51 -6.61 -4.12
C ASN A 116 -12.85 -5.85 -5.27
N PHE A 117 -11.64 -5.32 -5.07
CA PHE A 117 -10.90 -4.55 -6.07
C PHE A 117 -9.43 -4.98 -6.10
N ILE A 118 -8.99 -5.43 -7.27
CA ILE A 118 -7.61 -5.75 -7.61
C ILE A 118 -7.17 -4.81 -8.73
N LEU A 119 -6.19 -3.94 -8.47
CA LEU A 119 -5.55 -3.17 -9.54
C LEU A 119 -4.24 -3.84 -9.90
N THR A 120 -4.16 -4.40 -11.10
CA THR A 120 -2.95 -5.07 -11.63
C THR A 120 -2.30 -4.21 -12.69
N GLY A 121 -0.96 -4.18 -12.76
CA GLY A 121 -0.28 -3.48 -13.83
C GLY A 121 1.15 -3.06 -13.54
N THR A 122 1.75 -2.28 -14.45
CA THR A 122 3.08 -1.69 -14.26
C THR A 122 3.04 -0.18 -14.46
N ARG A 123 3.91 0.56 -13.75
CA ARG A 123 4.01 2.03 -13.85
C ARG A 123 2.64 2.72 -13.63
N ILE A 124 2.04 2.39 -12.49
CA ILE A 124 0.77 2.98 -12.04
C ILE A 124 1.09 4.10 -11.04
N ALA A 125 0.60 5.31 -11.29
CA ALA A 125 0.56 6.37 -10.29
C ALA A 125 -0.88 6.62 -9.87
N ILE A 126 -1.13 6.73 -8.56
CA ILE A 126 -2.46 7.07 -8.02
C ILE A 126 -2.28 8.29 -7.14
N ASN A 127 -2.99 9.37 -7.45
CA ASN A 127 -2.98 10.60 -6.66
C ASN A 127 -4.38 10.88 -6.12
N GLY A 128 -4.53 10.82 -4.79
CA GLY A 128 -5.79 11.03 -4.08
C GLY A 128 -6.17 12.50 -3.85
N TYR A 129 -5.31 13.47 -4.16
CA TYR A 129 -5.57 14.91 -3.94
C TYR A 129 -6.10 15.26 -2.52
N GLY A 130 -5.79 14.46 -1.50
CA GLY A 130 -6.27 14.62 -0.12
C GLY A 130 -7.77 14.33 0.12
N ILE A 131 -8.54 13.98 -0.92
CA ILE A 131 -9.99 13.72 -0.86
C ILE A 131 -10.39 12.33 -1.39
N GLY A 132 -9.46 11.67 -2.08
CA GLY A 132 -9.60 10.32 -2.61
C GLY A 132 -9.58 9.27 -1.52
N GLY A 133 -10.45 8.27 -1.60
CA GLY A 133 -10.49 7.19 -0.62
C GLY A 133 -11.47 6.08 -0.95
N ILE A 134 -11.42 5.01 -0.16
CA ILE A 134 -12.39 3.91 -0.22
C ILE A 134 -13.18 3.87 1.08
N ASN A 135 -14.50 3.84 0.96
CA ASN A 135 -15.40 3.45 2.02
C ASN A 135 -15.92 2.03 1.74
N GLY A 136 -15.43 1.05 2.49
CA GLY A 136 -15.86 -0.35 2.37
C GLY A 136 -17.15 -0.72 3.09
N ASN A 137 -17.89 0.26 3.65
CA ASN A 137 -19.07 0.03 4.49
C ASN A 137 -18.81 -0.92 5.68
N GLY A 138 -17.66 -0.74 6.37
CA GLY A 138 -17.22 -1.60 7.47
C GLY A 138 -18.22 -1.76 8.61
N ASN A 139 -19.00 -0.72 8.93
CA ASN A 139 -20.02 -0.78 9.97
C ASN A 139 -21.15 -1.79 9.65
N ALA A 140 -21.52 -1.94 8.37
CA ALA A 140 -22.51 -2.94 7.98
C ALA A 140 -22.02 -4.36 8.31
N TRP A 141 -20.73 -4.63 8.07
CA TRP A 141 -20.10 -5.90 8.45
C TRP A 141 -19.99 -6.10 9.96
N TYR A 142 -19.59 -5.06 10.72
CA TYR A 142 -19.50 -5.16 12.17
C TYR A 142 -20.85 -5.42 12.82
N ASN A 143 -21.90 -4.72 12.38
CA ASN A 143 -23.25 -4.93 12.88
C ASN A 143 -23.79 -6.32 12.53
N ALA A 144 -23.52 -6.82 11.32
CA ALA A 144 -23.97 -8.14 10.88
C ALA A 144 -23.23 -9.31 11.56
N GLU A 145 -22.01 -9.08 12.08
CA GLU A 145 -21.13 -10.12 12.62
C GLU A 145 -20.76 -9.91 14.10
N GLU A 146 -21.45 -9.03 14.82
CA GLU A 146 -21.14 -8.63 16.20
C GLU A 146 -21.07 -9.82 17.17
N ALA A 147 -21.90 -10.85 16.95
CA ALA A 147 -21.96 -12.05 17.78
C ALA A 147 -21.33 -13.30 17.13
N VAL A 148 -21.42 -13.45 15.80
CA VAL A 148 -20.92 -14.62 15.07
C VAL A 148 -20.24 -14.18 13.77
N THR A 149 -18.93 -14.36 13.71
CA THR A 149 -18.15 -14.09 12.50
C THR A 149 -18.37 -15.20 11.47
N ARG A 150 -18.63 -14.81 10.22
CA ARG A 150 -18.78 -15.74 9.08
C ARG A 150 -17.62 -15.55 8.11
N VAL A 151 -17.14 -16.64 7.51
CA VAL A 151 -16.12 -16.58 6.45
C VAL A 151 -16.64 -15.79 5.24
N GLY A 152 -15.75 -15.10 4.54
CA GLY A 152 -16.06 -14.43 3.26
C GLY A 152 -16.25 -12.92 3.35
N ARG A 153 -15.96 -12.28 4.48
CA ARG A 153 -15.84 -10.81 4.53
C ARG A 153 -14.63 -10.35 3.72
N PRO A 154 -14.80 -9.56 2.65
CA PRO A 154 -13.69 -9.13 1.82
C PRO A 154 -12.98 -7.89 2.37
N MET A 155 -11.73 -7.69 1.96
CA MET A 155 -11.06 -6.40 2.06
C MET A 155 -11.50 -5.53 0.87
N PRO A 156 -11.98 -4.31 1.11
CA PRO A 156 -12.51 -3.44 0.06
C PRO A 156 -11.42 -2.96 -0.91
N PHE A 157 -10.14 -2.99 -0.52
CA PHE A 157 -9.02 -2.61 -1.38
C PHE A 157 -7.79 -3.48 -1.17
N ASN A 158 -7.24 -4.04 -2.25
CA ASN A 158 -5.92 -4.66 -2.26
C ASN A 158 -5.14 -4.17 -3.50
N LEU A 159 -3.99 -3.55 -3.29
CA LEU A 159 -3.04 -3.23 -4.36
C LEU A 159 -2.21 -4.47 -4.70
N TRP A 160 -2.24 -4.90 -5.96
CA TRP A 160 -1.48 -6.05 -6.41
C TRP A 160 -0.63 -5.65 -7.60
N ASN A 161 0.68 -5.48 -7.40
CA ASN A 161 1.58 -5.47 -8.54
C ASN A 161 1.75 -6.93 -9.02
N TYR A 162 1.74 -7.16 -10.32
CA TYR A 162 2.18 -8.41 -10.92
C TYR A 162 3.21 -8.00 -11.96
N ILE A 163 4.48 -7.93 -11.56
CA ILE A 163 5.56 -7.75 -12.53
C ILE A 163 5.83 -9.14 -13.14
N LEU A 164 5.20 -9.42 -14.28
CA LEU A 164 5.74 -10.43 -15.18
C LEU A 164 7.02 -9.87 -15.80
N LYS A 165 8.17 -10.16 -15.19
CA LYS A 165 9.41 -10.31 -15.97
C LYS A 165 9.30 -11.62 -16.75
N GLU A 166 8.52 -11.58 -17.83
CA GLU A 166 8.82 -12.17 -19.13
C GLU A 166 7.57 -12.13 -20.02
N SER A 167 7.67 -11.29 -21.05
CA SER A 167 6.80 -11.28 -22.22
C SER A 167 6.79 -12.66 -22.89
N LYS A 168 5.69 -13.40 -22.79
CA LYS A 168 5.15 -14.24 -23.87
C LYS A 168 3.70 -14.61 -23.59
N LYS A 169 2.83 -14.13 -24.48
CA LYS A 169 1.41 -14.48 -24.66
C LYS A 169 1.15 -15.94 -24.26
N LEU A 170 0.51 -16.19 -23.12
CA LEU A 170 0.21 -17.56 -22.68
C LEU A 170 -1.22 -17.69 -22.13
N SER A 171 -1.93 -18.63 -22.74
CA SER A 171 -3.30 -19.05 -22.52
C SER A 171 -3.65 -19.27 -21.04
N LEU A 172 -4.74 -18.63 -20.58
CA LEU A 172 -5.45 -18.94 -19.34
C LEU A 172 -5.90 -20.41 -19.40
N ASN A 173 -5.19 -21.30 -18.69
CA ASN A 173 -5.74 -22.49 -18.03
C ASN A 173 -4.70 -23.37 -17.30
N ARG A 174 -3.42 -22.93 -17.11
CA ARG A 174 -2.43 -23.82 -16.45
C ARG A 174 -1.30 -23.20 -15.61
N LEU A 175 -1.45 -22.00 -15.04
CA LEU A 175 -0.39 -21.40 -14.19
C LEU A 175 -0.91 -20.60 -12.98
N LEU A 176 -1.75 -21.21 -12.14
CA LEU A 176 -2.01 -20.70 -10.78
C LEU A 176 -1.02 -21.30 -9.77
N LYS A 177 0.28 -21.07 -9.99
CA LYS A 177 1.35 -21.44 -9.04
C LYS A 177 2.49 -20.42 -9.02
N THR A 178 2.20 -19.18 -9.40
CA THR A 178 3.15 -18.08 -9.45
C THR A 178 3.09 -17.27 -8.15
N ARG A 179 4.25 -16.86 -7.64
CA ARG A 179 4.39 -16.01 -6.46
C ARG A 179 3.86 -14.62 -6.81
N GLY A 180 3.19 -13.95 -5.86
CA GLY A 180 2.86 -12.52 -6.01
C GLY A 180 4.10 -11.66 -5.75
N GLU A 181 4.24 -10.52 -6.42
CA GLU A 181 5.34 -9.58 -6.22
C GLU A 181 4.82 -8.15 -6.18
N VAL A 182 4.98 -7.46 -5.06
CA VAL A 182 4.61 -6.05 -4.89
C VAL A 182 5.89 -5.23 -4.83
N THR A 183 6.18 -4.44 -5.86
CA THR A 183 7.37 -3.59 -5.88
C THR A 183 7.15 -2.22 -6.49
N ASN A 184 8.00 -1.26 -6.12
CA ASN A 184 8.02 0.12 -6.60
C ASN A 184 6.69 0.86 -6.39
N LEU A 185 6.26 0.93 -5.12
CA LEU A 185 5.06 1.65 -4.72
C LEU A 185 5.42 2.93 -3.96
N LEU A 186 4.74 4.02 -4.30
CA LEU A 186 4.74 5.25 -3.52
C LEU A 186 3.31 5.56 -3.07
N PHE A 187 3.10 5.59 -1.77
CA PHE A 187 1.93 6.17 -1.15
C PHE A 187 2.32 7.54 -0.66
N GLU A 188 1.64 8.60 -1.11
CA GLU A 188 1.96 9.95 -0.66
C GLU A 188 0.75 10.87 -0.44
N ASN A 189 0.93 11.84 0.47
CA ASN A 189 -0.02 12.93 0.74
C ASN A 189 -1.34 12.45 1.37
N PHE A 190 -1.26 11.64 2.43
CA PHE A 190 -2.42 11.10 3.13
C PHE A 190 -2.74 11.89 4.41
N LEU A 191 -4.01 12.27 4.59
CA LEU A 191 -4.53 12.84 5.85
C LEU A 191 -5.42 11.80 6.53
N ILE A 192 -4.99 11.27 7.68
CA ILE A 192 -5.71 10.20 8.39
C ILE A 192 -6.64 10.79 9.46
N HIS A 193 -7.94 10.52 9.38
CA HIS A 193 -8.91 10.97 10.38
C HIS A 193 -9.62 9.79 11.04
N GLY A 194 -9.08 9.31 12.16
CA GLY A 194 -9.75 8.32 13.00
C GLY A 194 -9.66 6.87 12.50
N SER A 195 -8.67 6.57 11.66
CA SER A 195 -8.39 5.19 11.25
C SER A 195 -7.81 4.37 12.39
N ASN A 196 -8.17 3.08 12.50
CA ASN A 196 -7.61 2.16 13.50
C ASN A 196 -6.10 1.91 13.36
N ALA A 197 -5.54 2.19 12.19
CA ALA A 197 -4.11 2.06 11.91
C ALA A 197 -3.63 3.15 10.94
N GLY A 198 -2.35 3.49 11.02
CA GLY A 198 -1.68 4.26 9.98
C GLY A 198 -1.11 3.36 8.88
N PRO A 199 -0.10 3.83 8.11
CA PRO A 199 0.48 3.04 7.04
C PRO A 199 1.06 1.72 7.56
N SER A 200 0.63 0.62 6.94
CA SER A 200 1.02 -0.73 7.38
C SER A 200 1.17 -1.70 6.21
N ILE A 201 2.11 -2.64 6.37
CA ILE A 201 2.28 -3.80 5.50
C ILE A 201 2.05 -5.04 6.34
N THR A 202 1.15 -5.92 5.92
CA THR A 202 0.91 -7.21 6.59
C THR A 202 0.75 -8.33 5.57
N GLN A 203 1.57 -9.38 5.70
CA GLN A 203 1.44 -10.63 4.96
C GLN A 203 0.85 -11.76 5.81
N ASN A 204 0.31 -11.42 6.98
CA ASN A 204 -0.27 -12.35 7.96
C ASN A 204 -1.79 -12.27 8.05
N ASN A 205 -2.45 -11.56 7.14
CA ASN A 205 -3.91 -11.48 7.09
C ASN A 205 -4.56 -12.85 6.79
N GLY A 206 -5.70 -13.13 7.42
CA GLY A 206 -6.43 -14.41 7.27
C GLY A 206 -5.88 -15.58 8.07
N ASN A 207 -4.93 -15.34 8.98
CA ASN A 207 -4.33 -16.35 9.85
C ASN A 207 -4.81 -16.20 11.31
N ASN A 208 -5.33 -17.26 11.93
CA ASN A 208 -5.61 -17.33 13.38
C ASN A 208 -4.32 -17.46 14.23
N GLY A 209 -3.17 -16.95 13.76
CA GLY A 209 -1.88 -17.01 14.44
C GLY A 209 -0.94 -18.16 14.02
N SER A 210 -1.43 -19.27 13.49
CA SER A 210 -0.64 -20.49 13.25
C SER A 210 0.33 -20.46 12.06
N PHE A 211 0.11 -19.60 11.06
CA PHE A 211 0.87 -19.59 9.80
C PHE A 211 1.63 -18.26 9.56
N ALA A 212 2.02 -17.55 10.63
CA ALA A 212 2.67 -16.26 10.51
C ALA A 212 4.00 -16.39 9.74
N GLY A 213 4.27 -15.45 8.84
CA GLY A 213 5.50 -15.40 8.06
C GLY A 213 5.64 -16.49 6.98
N THR A 214 4.55 -17.15 6.57
CA THR A 214 4.57 -18.22 5.54
C THR A 214 4.22 -17.74 4.13
N SER A 215 3.86 -16.45 3.97
CA SER A 215 3.50 -15.85 2.69
C SER A 215 4.58 -16.08 1.63
N LYS A 216 4.16 -16.46 0.42
CA LYS A 216 5.08 -16.62 -0.74
C LYS A 216 5.19 -15.36 -1.60
N MET A 217 4.56 -14.26 -1.17
CA MET A 217 4.59 -12.99 -1.89
C MET A 217 5.85 -12.20 -1.53
N GLN A 218 6.55 -11.68 -2.52
CA GLN A 218 7.65 -10.74 -2.33
C GLN A 218 7.10 -9.31 -2.23
N ILE A 219 7.61 -8.51 -1.30
CA ILE A 219 7.32 -7.08 -1.22
C ILE A 219 8.65 -6.33 -1.20
N SER A 220 8.83 -5.32 -2.05
CA SER A 220 10.01 -4.46 -2.05
C SER A 220 9.72 -3.03 -2.47
N ASP A 221 10.64 -2.09 -2.19
CA ASP A 221 10.62 -0.74 -2.73
C ASP A 221 9.28 0.00 -2.55
N VAL A 222 8.80 0.04 -1.30
CA VAL A 222 7.54 0.71 -0.93
C VAL A 222 7.86 1.94 -0.08
N THR A 223 7.40 3.10 -0.51
CA THR A 223 7.56 4.36 0.24
C THR A 223 6.20 4.87 0.70
N PHE A 224 6.08 5.16 2.01
CA PHE A 224 4.99 5.95 2.59
C PHE A 224 5.52 7.36 2.85
N ARG A 225 4.97 8.37 2.18
CA ARG A 225 5.44 9.76 2.26
C ARG A 225 4.36 10.76 2.65
N ASN A 226 4.67 11.74 3.49
CA ASN A 226 3.75 12.85 3.80
C ASN A 226 2.37 12.35 4.31
N PHE A 227 2.39 11.65 5.45
CA PHE A 227 1.19 11.13 6.12
C PHE A 227 0.97 11.94 7.40
N HIS A 228 -0.20 12.55 7.57
CA HIS A 228 -0.51 13.44 8.69
C HIS A 228 -1.85 13.11 9.37
N ARG A 229 -2.15 13.82 10.46
CA ARG A 229 -3.36 13.76 11.30
C ARG A 229 -3.34 12.62 12.31
N TYR A 230 -4.45 11.92 12.53
CA TYR A 230 -4.62 11.06 13.70
C TYR A 230 -5.24 9.68 13.40
N THR A 231 -4.75 8.66 14.07
CA THR A 231 -5.38 7.34 14.18
C THR A 231 -6.26 7.27 15.43
N GLN A 232 -7.19 6.32 15.49
CA GLN A 232 -8.01 6.01 16.66
C GLN A 232 -8.16 4.48 16.74
N GLY A 233 -7.51 3.82 17.70
CA GLY A 233 -7.60 2.37 17.87
C GLY A 233 -6.27 1.60 17.75
N GLY A 234 -5.15 2.31 17.57
CA GLY A 234 -3.81 1.71 17.65
C GLY A 234 -3.46 1.22 19.06
N LYS A 235 -2.57 0.21 19.15
CA LYS A 235 -2.03 -0.23 20.44
C LYS A 235 -0.99 0.77 20.93
N GLY A 236 -1.37 1.63 21.88
CA GLY A 236 -0.48 2.63 22.46
C GLY A 236 -0.10 3.72 21.45
N ASN A 237 1.20 3.96 21.26
CA ASN A 237 1.72 4.93 20.31
C ASN A 237 2.01 4.34 18.91
N GLN A 238 1.62 3.09 18.63
CA GLN A 238 1.86 2.46 17.35
C GLN A 238 1.08 3.16 16.23
N THR A 239 1.81 3.82 15.34
CA THR A 239 1.26 4.57 14.20
C THR A 239 1.52 3.88 12.86
N ALA A 240 2.44 2.91 12.80
CA ALA A 240 2.72 2.13 11.60
C ALA A 240 3.17 0.70 11.94
N SER A 241 3.20 -0.18 10.94
CA SER A 241 3.71 -1.55 11.11
C SER A 241 4.18 -2.19 9.80
N VAL A 242 5.17 -3.07 9.88
CA VAL A 242 5.62 -3.88 8.74
C VAL A 242 5.74 -5.32 9.20
N SER A 243 4.98 -6.22 8.59
CA SER A 243 5.02 -7.65 8.90
C SER A 243 4.98 -8.44 7.61
N CYS A 244 6.14 -8.99 7.23
CA CYS A 244 6.33 -9.64 5.93
C CYS A 244 6.39 -11.17 6.05
N SER A 245 7.36 -11.83 5.42
CA SER A 245 7.47 -13.28 5.34
C SER A 245 8.85 -13.79 5.72
N ARG A 246 8.92 -14.92 6.43
CA ARG A 246 10.18 -15.65 6.66
C ARG A 246 10.69 -16.30 5.37
N VAL A 247 9.79 -16.61 4.44
CA VAL A 247 10.12 -17.22 3.14
C VAL A 247 10.69 -16.18 2.19
N HIS A 248 10.10 -14.97 2.19
CA HIS A 248 10.48 -13.84 1.35
C HIS A 248 10.46 -12.55 2.17
N PRO A 249 11.52 -12.26 2.95
CA PRO A 249 11.59 -11.03 3.72
C PRO A 249 11.52 -9.80 2.81
N CYS A 250 10.71 -8.82 3.20
CA CYS A 250 10.58 -7.59 2.43
C CYS A 250 11.74 -6.63 2.70
N TYR A 251 12.04 -5.75 1.74
CA TYR A 251 13.14 -4.79 1.80
C TYR A 251 12.81 -3.50 1.05
N GLY A 252 13.60 -2.44 1.23
CA GLY A 252 13.36 -1.16 0.55
C GLY A 252 12.06 -0.48 0.99
N ILE A 253 11.63 -0.68 2.24
CA ILE A 253 10.42 -0.05 2.78
C ILE A 253 10.82 1.25 3.48
N ALA A 254 10.24 2.37 3.09
CA ALA A 254 10.58 3.69 3.63
C ALA A 254 9.35 4.40 4.20
N PHE A 255 9.53 5.02 5.37
CA PHE A 255 8.58 5.97 5.95
C PHE A 255 9.25 7.35 5.94
N ASP A 256 8.78 8.24 5.07
CA ASP A 256 9.33 9.57 4.84
C ASP A 256 8.31 10.63 5.23
N ASP A 257 8.63 11.52 6.17
CA ASP A 257 7.69 12.51 6.70
C ASP A 257 6.29 11.93 7.06
N VAL A 258 6.28 10.79 7.75
CA VAL A 258 5.06 10.20 8.32
C VAL A 258 4.93 10.68 9.75
N ARG A 259 3.86 11.40 10.06
CA ARG A 259 3.58 11.96 11.39
C ARG A 259 2.13 11.74 11.77
N LEU A 260 1.88 10.91 12.77
CA LEU A 260 0.51 10.58 13.17
C LEU A 260 0.32 10.75 14.66
N ALA A 261 -0.81 11.30 15.05
CA ALA A 261 -1.27 11.39 16.43
C ALA A 261 -2.12 10.15 16.78
N SER A 262 -2.13 9.76 18.06
CA SER A 262 -2.94 8.62 18.53
C SER A 262 -4.41 8.96 18.78
N ALA A 263 -4.79 10.24 18.64
CA ALA A 263 -6.14 10.76 18.83
C ALA A 263 -6.30 12.15 18.17
N PRO A 264 -7.53 12.64 17.90
CA PRO A 264 -7.77 13.92 17.23
C PRO A 264 -7.06 15.14 17.83
N ASN A 265 -6.89 15.14 19.14
CA ASN A 265 -6.32 16.27 19.90
C ASN A 265 -4.90 15.98 20.41
N ALA A 266 -4.29 14.87 20.00
CA ALA A 266 -2.92 14.54 20.35
C ALA A 266 -1.93 15.14 19.34
N SER A 267 -0.69 15.35 19.77
CA SER A 267 0.37 15.81 18.88
C SER A 267 0.79 14.70 17.90
N GLU A 268 1.02 15.07 16.65
CA GLU A 268 1.60 14.16 15.67
C GLU A 268 3.04 13.81 16.07
N ILE A 269 3.36 12.52 16.04
CA ILE A 269 4.71 12.01 16.36
C ILE A 269 5.31 11.31 15.14
N ALA A 270 6.65 11.25 15.10
CA ALA A 270 7.38 10.40 14.15
C ALA A 270 6.87 8.94 14.23
N PRO A 271 6.93 8.17 13.14
CA PRO A 271 6.20 6.92 13.06
C PRO A 271 6.81 5.89 14.01
N GLN A 272 5.96 5.27 14.82
CA GLN A 272 6.32 4.25 15.81
C GLN A 272 5.63 2.94 15.45
N GLY A 273 6.35 1.83 15.55
CA GLY A 273 5.83 0.55 15.12
C GLY A 273 6.68 -0.65 15.44
N ARG A 274 6.47 -1.70 14.65
CA ARG A 274 7.20 -2.95 14.73
C ARG A 274 7.42 -3.49 13.34
N CYS A 275 8.61 -4.04 13.12
CA CYS A 275 8.96 -4.74 11.89
C CYS A 275 9.15 -6.23 12.20
N GLU A 276 8.51 -7.09 11.42
CA GLU A 276 8.62 -8.53 11.51
C GLU A 276 8.89 -9.15 10.14
N TYR A 277 9.79 -10.13 10.10
CA TYR A 277 10.12 -10.89 8.90
C TYR A 277 10.59 -10.00 7.73
N VAL A 278 11.32 -8.95 8.05
CA VAL A 278 11.93 -8.01 7.10
C VAL A 278 13.39 -8.41 6.87
N ALA A 279 13.97 -8.04 5.72
CA ALA A 279 15.40 -8.18 5.49
C ALA A 279 16.19 -7.26 6.45
N ASP A 280 17.47 -7.54 6.67
CA ASP A 280 18.34 -6.64 7.43
C ASP A 280 18.35 -5.24 6.80
N LYS A 281 18.08 -4.22 7.62
CA LYS A 281 17.89 -2.82 7.18
C LYS A 281 16.84 -2.66 6.08
N GLY A 282 15.90 -3.60 5.98
CA GLY A 282 14.86 -3.62 4.96
C GLY A 282 13.79 -2.55 5.15
N VAL A 283 13.73 -1.93 6.33
CA VAL A 283 12.81 -0.83 6.67
C VAL A 283 13.60 0.36 7.18
N VAL A 284 13.28 1.56 6.70
CA VAL A 284 13.87 2.83 7.16
C VAL A 284 12.78 3.84 7.50
N GLY A 285 13.09 4.74 8.44
CA GLY A 285 12.19 5.82 8.85
C GLY A 285 11.07 5.42 9.81
N LEU A 286 10.95 4.14 10.18
CA LEU A 286 10.03 3.63 11.21
C LEU A 286 10.81 3.30 12.49
N ALA A 287 10.42 3.89 13.62
CA ALA A 287 11.05 3.58 14.90
C ALA A 287 10.31 2.44 15.62
N GLY A 288 11.05 1.51 16.23
CA GLY A 288 10.50 0.47 17.09
C GLY A 288 11.13 -0.89 16.87
N ALA A 289 10.58 -1.94 17.50
CA ALA A 289 11.25 -3.24 17.55
C ALA A 289 11.36 -3.90 16.17
N GLY A 290 12.56 -4.37 15.81
CA GLY A 290 12.84 -5.09 14.56
C GLY A 290 12.94 -4.19 13.32
N CYS A 291 12.68 -2.89 13.50
CA CYS A 291 13.12 -1.82 12.63
C CYS A 291 14.43 -1.26 13.23
#